data_AF-A0A7C7CF26-F1
#
_entry.id   AF-A0A7C7CF26-F1
#
_cell.length_a   1.000
_cell.length_b   1.000
_cell.length_c   1.000
_cell.angle_alpha   90.00
_cell.angle_beta   90.00
_cell.angle_gamma   90.00
#
_symmetry.space_group_name_H-M   'P 1'
#
loop_
_entity.id
_entity.type
_entity.pdbx_description
1 polymer ?
#
loop_
_entity_poly.entity_id
_entity_poly.type
_entity_poly.pdbx_seq_one_letter_code
_entity_poly.pdbx_strand_id
1 'polypeptide(L)'
;MRRLEESIEILEDYLEKTYDVDILYEFGEGNTFSSNENYNDKLITINTRHKPKIRLYCMLHEAGHAILRASKEKHCSRFPSLSKKKQTIAHRVDVVREEIIAWEEGFDLSVKLKMGLDRKDWNNYNKKHIFDYIRWSFDPKEYMKTIYS
;
A
#
# COMPACT_ATOMS: atom_id res chain seq x y z
N MET A 1 -8.01 23.38 -3.93
CA MET A 1 -7.58 22.01 -4.25
C MET A 1 -6.14 22.09 -4.71
N ARG A 2 -5.22 21.37 -4.07
CA ARG A 2 -3.79 21.35 -4.45
C ARG A 2 -3.64 20.63 -5.80
N ARG A 3 -2.59 20.93 -6.58
CA ARG A 3 -2.30 20.15 -7.80
C ARG A 3 -1.87 18.73 -7.42
N LEU A 4 -2.09 17.77 -8.32
CA LEU A 4 -1.77 16.37 -8.05
C LEU A 4 -0.26 16.15 -7.96
N GLU A 5 0.50 16.81 -8.83
CA GLU A 5 1.95 16.77 -8.88
C GLU A 5 2.55 17.32 -7.58
N GLU A 6 2.10 18.49 -7.13
CA GLU A 6 2.49 19.07 -5.83
C GLU A 6 2.16 18.13 -4.65
N SER A 7 1.06 17.37 -4.75
CA SER A 7 0.69 16.41 -3.69
C SER A 7 1.60 15.18 -3.70
N ILE A 8 2.05 14.74 -4.87
CA ILE A 8 3.02 13.66 -5.00
C ILE A 8 4.37 14.09 -4.43
N GLU A 9 4.89 15.26 -4.84
CA GLU A 9 6.18 15.78 -4.34
C GLU A 9 6.20 15.90 -2.82
N ILE A 10 5.11 16.39 -2.21
CA ILE A 10 4.99 16.49 -0.75
C ILE A 10 4.95 15.12 -0.08
N LEU A 11 4.36 14.13 -0.72
CA LEU A 11 4.31 12.77 -0.20
C LEU A 11 5.70 12.12 -0.25
N GLU A 12 6.41 12.28 -1.37
CA GLU A 12 7.79 11.80 -1.55
C GLU A 12 8.70 12.38 -0.47
N ASP A 13 8.70 13.71 -0.32
CA ASP A 13 9.50 14.43 0.68
C ASP A 13 9.20 13.96 2.11
N TYR A 14 7.92 13.74 2.42
CA TYR A 14 7.50 13.25 3.72
C TYR A 14 7.97 11.81 3.99
N LEU A 15 7.89 10.93 2.99
CA LEU A 15 8.27 9.52 3.10
C LEU A 15 9.78 9.36 3.27
N GLU A 16 10.56 10.08 2.45
CA GLU A 16 12.02 10.12 2.55
C GLU A 16 12.44 10.60 3.95
N LYS A 17 11.99 11.79 4.35
CA LYS A 17 12.44 12.42 5.62
C LYS A 17 11.96 11.73 6.88
N THR A 18 10.77 11.12 6.84
CA THR A 18 10.14 10.55 8.06
C THR A 18 10.41 9.06 8.20
N TYR A 19 10.46 8.34 7.09
CA TYR A 19 10.49 6.88 7.10
C TYR A 19 11.71 6.30 6.40
N ASP A 20 12.58 7.13 5.80
CA ASP A 20 13.76 6.68 5.06
C ASP A 20 13.34 5.71 3.94
N VAL A 21 12.39 6.17 3.11
CA VAL A 21 11.78 5.40 2.02
C VAL A 21 12.07 6.08 0.69
N ASP A 22 12.73 5.35 -0.20
CA ASP A 22 12.97 5.75 -1.57
C ASP A 22 11.76 5.44 -2.46
N ILE A 23 11.59 6.26 -3.49
CA ILE A 23 10.52 6.11 -4.48
C ILE A 23 11.11 5.82 -5.85
N LEU A 24 10.70 4.70 -6.45
CA LEU A 24 11.12 4.29 -7.77
C LEU A 24 9.93 4.25 -8.73
N TYR A 25 10.08 4.93 -9.86
CA TYR A 25 9.07 4.99 -10.92
C TYR A 25 9.42 4.06 -12.06
N GLU A 26 8.65 2.99 -12.22
CA GLU A 26 8.92 1.97 -13.24
C GLU A 26 7.78 1.80 -14.24
N PHE A 27 8.11 1.37 -15.44
CA PHE A 27 7.14 1.17 -16.52
C PHE A 27 6.68 -0.29 -16.55
N GLY A 28 5.37 -0.51 -16.33
CA GLY A 28 4.77 -1.82 -16.53
C GLY A 28 4.85 -2.79 -15.35
N GLU A 29 5.51 -2.42 -14.26
CA GLU A 29 5.53 -3.17 -13.00
C GLU A 29 4.27 -2.95 -12.14
N GLY A 30 4.13 -3.72 -11.05
CA GLY A 30 3.10 -3.46 -10.03
C GLY A 30 3.39 -2.20 -9.21
N ASN A 31 2.50 -1.89 -8.26
CA ASN A 31 2.83 -0.94 -7.19
C ASN A 31 3.14 -1.75 -5.94
N THR A 32 4.22 -1.43 -5.23
CA THR A 32 4.65 -2.24 -4.08
C THR A 32 5.52 -1.46 -3.12
N PHE A 33 5.30 -1.66 -1.82
CA PHE A 33 6.25 -1.37 -0.77
C PHE A 33 7.11 -2.60 -0.46
N SER A 34 8.43 -2.43 -0.52
CA SER A 34 9.41 -3.43 -0.14
C SER A 34 10.38 -2.89 0.90
N SER A 35 10.85 -3.76 1.78
CA SER A 35 11.83 -3.41 2.81
C SER A 35 12.84 -4.54 2.95
N ASN A 36 14.12 -4.21 2.94
CA ASN A 36 15.22 -5.14 3.17
C ASN A 36 15.87 -4.87 4.53
N GLU A 37 15.55 -5.71 5.52
CA GLU A 37 16.04 -5.51 6.89
C GLU A 37 17.58 -5.59 7.01
N ASN A 38 18.26 -6.29 6.10
CA ASN A 38 19.71 -6.44 6.16
C ASN A 38 20.46 -5.17 5.76
N TYR A 39 19.85 -4.35 4.91
CA TYR A 39 20.43 -3.11 4.40
C TYR A 39 19.67 -1.87 4.89
N ASN A 40 18.56 -2.06 5.62
CA ASN A 40 17.63 -1.02 6.03
C ASN A 40 16.99 -0.24 4.85
N ASP A 41 17.11 -0.77 3.63
CA ASP A 41 16.54 -0.16 2.44
C ASP A 41 15.01 -0.33 2.44
N LYS A 42 14.29 0.76 2.18
CA LYS A 42 12.84 0.73 1.97
C LYS A 42 12.52 1.42 0.66
N LEU A 43 11.75 0.74 -0.17
CA LEU A 43 11.48 1.17 -1.53
C LEU A 43 10.00 1.04 -1.84
N ILE A 44 9.41 2.12 -2.35
CA ILE A 44 8.10 2.12 -2.98
C ILE A 44 8.28 2.19 -4.49
N THR A 45 7.81 1.17 -5.19
CA THR A 45 7.73 1.18 -6.65
C THR A 45 6.35 1.63 -7.11
N ILE A 46 6.29 2.59 -8.04
CA ILE A 46 5.04 3.11 -8.62
C ILE A 46 5.04 2.96 -10.13
N ASN A 47 3.99 2.36 -10.67
CA ASN A 47 3.85 2.18 -12.11
C ASN A 47 3.51 3.49 -12.83
N THR A 48 4.43 3.92 -13.71
CA THR A 48 4.34 5.15 -14.51
C THR A 48 3.22 5.15 -15.55
N ARG A 49 2.66 3.99 -15.92
CA ARG A 49 1.51 3.88 -16.84
C ARG A 49 0.21 4.45 -16.23
N HIS A 50 0.16 4.56 -14.90
CA HIS A 50 -1.01 5.10 -14.22
C HIS A 50 -1.13 6.62 -14.40
N LYS A 51 -2.38 7.09 -14.54
CA LYS A 51 -2.68 8.54 -14.52
C LYS A 51 -2.25 9.15 -13.17
N PRO A 52 -1.89 10.45 -13.10
CA PRO A 52 -1.38 11.08 -11.87
C PRO A 52 -2.22 10.80 -10.62
N LYS A 53 -3.55 10.93 -10.71
CA LYS A 53 -4.48 10.64 -9.58
C LYS A 53 -4.34 9.20 -9.08
N ILE A 54 -4.19 8.26 -9.99
CA ILE A 54 -4.05 6.83 -9.67
C ILE A 54 -2.67 6.57 -9.06
N ARG A 55 -1.61 7.19 -9.57
CA ARG A 55 -0.26 7.12 -8.97
C ARG A 55 -0.27 7.61 -7.53
N LEU A 56 -0.91 8.76 -7.26
CA LEU A 56 -1.08 9.27 -5.90
C LEU A 56 -1.83 8.28 -5.00
N TYR A 57 -2.89 7.65 -5.51
CA TYR A 57 -3.65 6.66 -4.74
C TYR A 57 -2.82 5.41 -4.40
N CYS A 58 -2.11 4.86 -5.38
CA CYS A 58 -1.21 3.74 -5.14
C CYS A 58 -0.09 4.13 -4.16
N MET A 59 0.55 5.28 -4.35
CA MET A 59 1.63 5.74 -3.47
C MET A 59 1.16 5.95 -2.03
N LEU A 60 -0.04 6.50 -1.81
CA LEU A 60 -0.59 6.63 -0.47
C LEU A 60 -0.91 5.27 0.17
N HIS A 61 -1.31 4.28 -0.62
CA HIS A 61 -1.49 2.91 -0.13
C HIS A 61 -0.15 2.28 0.27
N GLU A 62 0.88 2.36 -0.58
CA GLU A 62 2.22 1.89 -0.25
C GLU A 62 2.83 2.64 0.95
N ALA A 63 2.55 3.94 1.08
CA ALA A 63 2.90 4.74 2.24
C ALA A 63 2.23 4.20 3.52
N GLY A 64 0.96 3.76 3.43
CA GLY A 64 0.27 3.10 4.52
C GLY A 64 1.00 1.84 5.00
N HIS A 65 1.52 1.02 4.07
CA HIS A 65 2.36 -0.12 4.43
C HIS A 65 3.66 0.31 5.10
N ALA A 66 4.34 1.33 4.58
CA ALA A 66 5.55 1.87 5.19
C ALA A 66 5.31 2.33 6.64
N ILE A 67 4.20 3.04 6.90
CA ILE A 67 3.79 3.48 8.23
C ILE A 67 3.54 2.29 9.16
N LEU A 68 2.74 1.31 8.70
CA LEU A 68 2.40 0.14 9.50
C LEU A 68 3.62 -0.70 9.88
N ARG A 69 4.59 -0.78 8.97
CA ARG A 69 5.81 -1.59 9.14
C ARG A 69 6.98 -0.83 9.75
N ALA A 70 6.82 0.47 10.04
CA ALA A 70 7.86 1.30 10.65
C ALA A 70 8.35 0.75 12.02
N SER A 71 7.46 0.08 12.77
CA SER A 71 7.82 -0.64 13.99
C SER A 71 7.52 -2.12 13.83
N LYS A 72 8.59 -2.92 13.65
CA LYS A 72 8.49 -4.38 13.48
C LYS A 72 7.75 -5.06 14.64
N GLU A 73 8.04 -4.67 15.87
CA GLU A 73 7.39 -5.23 17.07
C GLU A 73 5.88 -4.96 17.07
N LYS A 74 5.47 -3.71 16.81
CA LYS A 74 4.06 -3.34 16.74
C LYS A 74 3.37 -4.01 15.56
N HIS A 75 4.04 -4.14 14.42
CA HIS A 75 3.52 -4.82 13.24
C HIS A 75 3.29 -6.30 13.51
N CYS A 76 4.30 -7.01 14.03
CA CYS A 76 4.21 -8.42 14.36
C CYS A 76 3.16 -8.73 15.44
N SER A 77 3.00 -7.85 16.43
CA SER A 77 1.94 -8.01 17.44
C SER A 77 0.54 -7.75 16.88
N ARG A 78 0.38 -6.79 15.96
CA ARG A 78 -0.90 -6.47 15.31
C ARG A 78 -1.31 -7.52 14.27
N PHE A 79 -0.35 -8.13 13.59
CA PHE A 79 -0.52 -9.09 12.49
C PHE A 79 0.34 -10.37 12.68
N PRO A 80 0.09 -11.15 13.75
CA PRO A 80 0.97 -12.24 14.16
C PRO A 80 1.05 -13.42 13.18
N SER A 81 0.14 -13.50 12.21
CA SER A 81 0.13 -14.59 11.22
C SER A 81 0.88 -14.24 9.93
N LEU A 82 1.32 -13.00 9.74
CA LEU A 82 2.10 -12.60 8.56
C LEU A 82 3.51 -13.18 8.52
N SER A 83 4.10 -13.42 9.70
CA SER A 83 5.40 -14.11 9.83
C SER A 83 5.29 -15.64 9.67
N LYS A 84 4.07 -16.18 9.59
CA LYS A 84 3.79 -17.63 9.54
C LYS A 84 3.60 -18.11 8.09
N LYS A 85 3.44 -19.43 7.92
CA LYS A 85 3.22 -20.07 6.60
C LYS A 85 2.09 -19.39 5.82
N LYS A 86 2.42 -18.95 4.60
CA LYS A 86 1.61 -18.11 3.71
C LYS A 86 0.24 -18.67 3.23
N GLN A 87 -0.18 -19.84 3.73
CA GLN A 87 -1.39 -20.55 3.22
C GLN A 87 -2.44 -20.86 4.29
N THR A 88 -2.21 -20.48 5.55
CA THR A 88 -3.24 -20.69 6.58
C THR A 88 -4.36 -19.66 6.45
N ILE A 89 -5.57 -19.99 6.94
CA ILE A 89 -6.69 -19.03 7.03
C ILE A 89 -6.25 -17.80 7.85
N ALA A 90 -5.58 -18.02 8.99
CA ALA A 90 -5.08 -16.94 9.84
C ALA A 90 -4.12 -15.99 9.09
N HIS A 91 -3.20 -16.53 8.28
CA HIS A 91 -2.31 -15.71 7.44
C HIS A 91 -3.11 -14.87 6.45
N ARG A 92 -4.05 -15.49 5.72
CA ARG A 92 -4.87 -14.79 4.72
C ARG A 92 -5.73 -13.68 5.35
N VAL A 93 -6.30 -13.94 6.53
CA VAL A 93 -7.03 -12.93 7.31
C VAL A 93 -6.13 -11.77 7.70
N ASP A 94 -4.92 -12.03 8.20
CA ASP A 94 -4.00 -10.96 8.58
C ASP A 94 -3.49 -10.16 7.38
N VAL A 95 -3.33 -10.77 6.19
CA VAL A 95 -3.04 -10.04 4.94
C VAL A 95 -4.18 -9.09 4.60
N VAL A 96 -5.43 -9.57 4.55
CA VAL A 96 -6.59 -8.71 4.25
C VAL A 96 -6.73 -7.58 5.27
N ARG A 97 -6.48 -7.86 6.56
CA ARG A 97 -6.50 -6.84 7.61
C ARG A 97 -5.42 -5.78 7.37
N GLU A 98 -4.20 -6.19 7.03
CA GLU A 98 -3.12 -5.25 6.72
C GLU A 98 -3.46 -4.36 5.53
N GLU A 99 -3.99 -4.93 4.45
CA GLU A 99 -4.42 -4.17 3.25
C GLU A 99 -5.47 -3.10 3.58
N ILE A 100 -6.51 -3.46 4.33
CA ILE A 100 -7.56 -2.52 4.74
C ILE A 100 -6.96 -1.36 5.54
N ILE A 101 -6.11 -1.69 6.52
CA ILE A 101 -5.51 -0.68 7.39
C ILE A 101 -4.51 0.18 6.60
N ALA A 102 -3.75 -0.38 5.65
CA ALA A 102 -2.85 0.39 4.80
C ALA A 102 -3.61 1.44 3.97
N TRP A 103 -4.79 1.09 3.44
CA TRP A 103 -5.69 2.06 2.79
C TRP A 103 -6.26 3.11 3.76
N GLU A 104 -6.47 2.78 5.03
CA GLU A 104 -6.92 3.76 6.05
C GLU A 104 -5.78 4.73 6.41
N GLU A 105 -4.59 4.21 6.73
CA GLU A 105 -3.39 4.99 7.04
C GLU A 105 -2.99 5.91 5.87
N GLY A 106 -3.09 5.42 4.63
CA GLY A 106 -2.85 6.22 3.43
C GLY A 106 -3.83 7.40 3.31
N PHE A 107 -5.10 7.19 3.63
CA PHE A 107 -6.08 8.28 3.64
C PHE A 107 -5.79 9.29 4.74
N ASP A 108 -5.53 8.81 5.96
CA ASP A 108 -5.25 9.66 7.11
C ASP A 108 -3.98 10.48 6.89
N LEU A 109 -2.96 9.91 6.24
CA LEU A 109 -1.78 10.63 5.80
C LEU A 109 -2.13 11.75 4.82
N SER A 110 -2.99 11.49 3.84
CA SER A 110 -3.42 12.52 2.87
C SER A 110 -4.14 13.71 3.55
N VAL A 111 -4.89 13.44 4.62
CA VAL A 111 -5.56 14.45 5.45
C VAL A 111 -4.52 15.23 6.25
N LYS A 112 -3.57 14.54 6.89
CA LYS A 112 -2.45 15.14 7.63
C LYS A 112 -1.64 16.10 6.75
N LEU A 113 -1.36 15.70 5.51
CA LEU A 113 -0.61 16.49 4.53
C LEU A 113 -1.47 17.50 3.76
N LYS A 114 -2.76 17.61 4.11
CA LYS A 114 -3.73 18.58 3.55
C LYS A 114 -3.82 18.53 2.03
N MET A 115 -3.80 17.33 1.44
CA MET A 115 -3.85 17.13 -0.01
C MET A 115 -5.24 17.40 -0.61
N GLY A 116 -6.30 17.35 0.20
CA GLY A 116 -7.66 17.62 -0.24
C GLY A 116 -8.26 16.52 -1.12
N LEU A 117 -7.94 15.25 -0.82
CA LEU A 117 -8.53 14.11 -1.52
C LEU A 117 -10.03 14.00 -1.23
N ASP A 118 -10.80 13.71 -2.28
CA ASP A 118 -12.21 13.36 -2.13
C ASP A 118 -12.35 11.95 -1.55
N ARG A 119 -13.03 11.85 -0.40
CA ARG A 119 -13.22 10.58 0.32
C ARG A 119 -14.06 9.57 -0.48
N LYS A 120 -15.01 10.04 -1.30
CA LYS A 120 -15.87 9.15 -2.09
C LYS A 120 -15.07 8.50 -3.21
N ASP A 121 -14.25 9.27 -3.92
CA ASP A 121 -13.35 8.77 -4.96
C ASP A 121 -12.31 7.81 -4.40
N TRP A 122 -11.72 8.14 -3.25
CA TRP A 122 -10.79 7.26 -2.53
C TRP A 122 -11.44 5.91 -2.19
N ASN A 123 -12.61 5.95 -1.55
CA ASN A 123 -13.35 4.74 -1.18
C ASN A 123 -13.77 3.92 -2.40
N ASN A 124 -14.13 4.56 -3.52
CA ASN A 124 -14.48 3.83 -4.73
C ASN A 124 -13.28 3.13 -5.34
N TYR A 125 -12.09 3.75 -5.26
CA TYR A 125 -10.86 3.15 -5.76
C TYR A 125 -10.40 1.97 -4.89
N ASN A 126 -10.31 2.15 -3.57
CA ASN A 126 -9.79 1.13 -2.67
C ASN A 126 -10.70 -0.10 -2.53
N LYS A 127 -12.04 0.06 -2.62
CA LYS A 127 -12.99 -1.05 -2.53
C LYS A 127 -12.70 -2.16 -3.54
N LYS A 128 -12.32 -1.78 -4.76
CA LYS A 128 -11.97 -2.73 -5.81
C LYS A 128 -10.76 -3.56 -5.39
N HIS A 129 -9.69 -2.91 -4.95
CA HIS A 129 -8.44 -3.56 -4.53
C HIS A 129 -8.63 -4.43 -3.29
N ILE A 130 -9.35 -3.94 -2.28
CA ILE A 130 -9.70 -4.73 -1.09
C ILE A 130 -10.51 -5.96 -1.49
N PHE A 131 -11.45 -5.83 -2.43
CA PHE A 131 -12.24 -6.96 -2.88
C PHE A 131 -11.40 -8.02 -3.61
N ASP A 132 -10.38 -7.61 -4.38
CA ASP A 132 -9.44 -8.54 -4.99
C ASP A 132 -8.70 -9.38 -3.93
N TYR A 133 -8.25 -8.74 -2.84
CA TYR A 133 -7.67 -9.46 -1.71
C TYR A 133 -8.67 -10.34 -0.96
N ILE A 134 -9.93 -9.93 -0.83
CA ILE A 134 -10.99 -10.78 -0.25
C ILE A 134 -11.19 -12.04 -1.10
N ARG A 135 -11.28 -11.91 -2.43
CA ARG A 135 -11.41 -13.06 -3.35
C ARG A 135 -10.22 -14.00 -3.22
N TRP A 136 -9.00 -13.46 -3.24
CA TRP A 136 -7.79 -14.24 -2.99
C TRP A 136 -7.82 -14.93 -1.62
N SER A 137 -8.28 -14.25 -0.58
CA SER A 137 -8.31 -14.79 0.77
C SER A 137 -9.28 -15.97 0.91
N PHE A 138 -10.35 -15.99 0.10
CA PHE A 138 -11.32 -17.08 0.07
C PHE A 138 -10.77 -18.28 -0.74
N ASP A 139 -10.42 -18.05 -2.02
CA ASP A 139 -9.83 -19.08 -2.91
C ASP A 139 -8.56 -18.57 -3.64
N PRO A 140 -7.37 -18.79 -3.05
CA PRO A 140 -6.10 -18.37 -3.65
C PRO A 140 -5.79 -19.10 -4.97
N LYS A 141 -6.28 -20.34 -5.15
CA LYS A 141 -5.94 -21.16 -6.32
C LYS A 141 -6.74 -20.72 -7.54
N GLU A 142 -8.01 -20.37 -7.34
CA GLU A 142 -8.86 -19.83 -8.40
C GLU A 142 -8.41 -18.41 -8.79
N TYR A 143 -8.08 -17.56 -7.80
CA TYR A 143 -7.59 -16.21 -8.06
C TYR A 143 -6.33 -16.19 -8.94
N MET A 144 -5.34 -17.03 -8.63
CA MET A 144 -4.11 -17.13 -9.43
C MET A 144 -4.38 -17.54 -10.89
N LYS A 145 -5.36 -18.40 -11.16
CA LYS A 145 -5.72 -18.76 -12.54
C LYS A 145 -6.35 -17.60 -13.32
N THR A 146 -6.97 -16.65 -12.62
CA THR A 146 -7.67 -15.51 -13.22
C THR A 146 -6.72 -14.36 -13.59
N ILE A 147 -5.54 -14.28 -12.96
CA ILE A 147 -4.52 -13.25 -13.27
C ILE A 147 -3.66 -13.66 -14.47
N TYR A 148 -3.43 -14.95 -14.66
CA TYR A 148 -2.56 -15.49 -15.72
C TYR A 148 -3.32 -16.09 -16.93
N SER A 149 -4.64 -15.84 -17.01
CA SER A 149 -5.50 -16.18 -18.16
C SER A 149 -5.75 -14.95 -19.03
#